data_AF-A0A8T5QL30-F1
#
_entry.id   AF-A0A8T5QL30-F1
#
_cell.length_a   1.000
_cell.length_b   1.000
_cell.length_c   1.000
_cell.angle_alpha   90.00
_cell.angle_beta   90.00
_cell.angle_gamma   90.00
#
_symmetry.space_group_name_H-M   'P 1'
#
loop_
_entity.id
_entity.type
_entity.pdbx_description
1 polymer ?
#
loop_
_entity_poly.entity_id
_entity_poly.type
_entity_poly.pdbx_seq_one_letter_code
_entity_poly.pdbx_strand_id
1 'polypeptide(L)'
;MDIVAHFLLVYLLFLKHPDKILLSLIGICPDLLSLSSYYLRLFLKKIKKKKIKIYLLEKYIYRLTHSLLIFTLVFIMFYLINKSLLIYLIPWLIHILVDIPTHSKNYHNLLEDFSTKILWPFSDISFDGFDWVKGYALFKLYVLLIISYFLFMF
;
A
#
# COMPACT_ATOMS: atom_id res chain seq x y z
N MET A 1 0.23 -4.32 -4.68
CA MET A 1 1.50 -5.03 -4.98
C MET A 1 2.06 -5.60 -3.66
N ASP A 2 3.21 -6.26 -3.61
CA ASP A 2 3.77 -6.71 -2.33
C ASP A 2 4.60 -5.63 -1.63
N ILE A 3 4.72 -5.74 -0.30
CA ILE A 3 5.41 -4.76 0.55
C ILE A 3 6.86 -4.52 0.15
N VAL A 4 7.60 -5.56 -0.26
CA VAL A 4 9.00 -5.45 -0.67
C VAL A 4 9.10 -4.74 -2.00
N ALA A 5 8.22 -5.04 -2.95
CA ALA A 5 8.16 -4.33 -4.21
C ALA A 5 7.78 -2.85 -4.03
N HIS A 6 6.89 -2.50 -3.10
CA HIS A 6 6.59 -1.10 -2.76
C HIS A 6 7.83 -0.38 -2.22
N PHE A 7 8.53 -1.01 -1.28
CA PHE A 7 9.78 -0.47 -0.73
C PHE A 7 10.81 -0.22 -1.84
N LEU A 8 11.07 -1.22 -2.68
CA LEU A 8 12.07 -1.12 -3.74
C LEU A 8 11.69 -0.09 -4.80
N LEU A 9 10.41 -0.01 -5.17
CA LEU A 9 9.93 0.98 -6.13
C LEU A 9 10.18 2.41 -5.63
N VAL A 10 9.79 2.71 -4.39
CA VAL A 10 10.03 4.04 -3.81
C VAL A 10 11.53 4.29 -3.65
N TYR A 11 12.30 3.29 -3.21
CA TYR A 11 13.74 3.40 -3.07
C TYR A 11 14.41 3.79 -4.40
N LEU A 12 13.98 3.18 -5.51
CA LEU A 12 14.46 3.49 -6.85
C LEU A 12 14.06 4.88 -7.32
N LEU A 13 12.80 5.27 -7.13
CA LEU A 13 12.31 6.60 -7.52
C LEU A 13 13.05 7.73 -6.78
N PHE A 14 13.52 7.46 -5.56
CA PHE A 14 14.24 8.41 -4.73
C PHE A 14 15.74 8.08 -4.59
N LEU A 15 16.34 7.32 -5.51
CA LEU A 15 17.72 6.81 -5.37
C LEU A 15 18.76 7.89 -5.01
N LYS A 16 18.60 9.09 -5.58
CA LYS A 16 19.48 10.27 -5.38
C LYS A 16 19.07 11.17 -4.19
N HIS A 17 17.93 10.91 -3.57
CA HIS A 17 17.47 11.67 -2.40
C HIS A 17 18.21 11.22 -1.13
N PRO A 18 18.61 12.13 -0.23
CA PRO A 18 19.29 11.76 1.02
C PRO A 18 18.42 10.84 1.89
N ASP A 19 17.13 11.16 2.01
CA ASP A 19 16.18 10.43 2.87
C ASP A 19 15.52 9.20 2.19
N LYS A 20 16.08 8.66 1.10
CA LYS A 20 15.44 7.60 0.30
C LYS A 20 14.93 6.39 1.10
N ILE A 21 15.68 5.97 2.12
CA ILE A 21 15.29 4.84 2.98
C ILE A 21 14.06 5.22 3.79
N LEU A 22 14.05 6.40 4.41
CA LEU A 22 12.90 6.91 5.17
C LEU A 22 11.67 7.06 4.26
N LEU A 23 11.84 7.62 3.07
CA LEU A 23 10.76 7.73 2.08
C LEU A 23 10.20 6.35 1.70
N SER A 24 11.08 5.35 1.53
CA SER A 24 10.67 3.97 1.24
C SER A 24 9.92 3.32 2.39
N LEU A 25 10.35 3.57 3.63
CA LEU A 25 9.65 3.12 4.84
C LEU A 25 8.25 3.74 4.96
N ILE A 26 8.12 5.03 4.65
CA ILE A 26 6.82 5.70 4.62
C ILE A 26 5.94 5.14 3.50
N GLY A 27 6.53 4.83 2.34
CA GLY A 27 5.84 4.19 1.23
C GLY A 27 5.14 2.89 1.63
N ILE A 28 5.79 2.07 2.46
CA ILE A 28 5.23 0.79 2.93
C ILE A 28 4.39 0.88 4.22
N CYS A 29 4.27 2.06 4.84
CA CYS A 29 3.44 2.21 6.04
C CYS A 29 1.98 1.75 5.86
N PRO A 30 1.29 1.99 4.73
CA PRO A 30 -0.07 1.49 4.50
C PRO A 30 -0.20 -0.02 4.67
N ASP A 31 0.76 -0.78 4.14
CA ASP A 31 0.82 -2.24 4.25
C ASP A 31 1.19 -2.70 5.66
N LEU A 32 2.15 -2.05 6.30
CA LEU A 32 2.53 -2.38 7.68
C LEU A 32 1.36 -2.18 8.65
N LEU A 33 0.56 -1.12 8.47
CA LEU A 33 -0.62 -0.86 9.29
C LEU A 33 -1.71 -1.91 9.06
N SER A 34 -1.98 -2.30 7.81
CA SER A 34 -2.97 -3.33 7.51
C SER A 34 -2.50 -4.72 8.01
N LEU A 35 -1.26 -5.12 7.71
CA LEU A 35 -0.68 -6.40 8.13
C LEU A 35 -0.57 -6.53 9.65
N SER A 36 -0.14 -5.48 10.35
CA SER A 36 -0.08 -5.51 11.81
C SER A 36 -1.46 -5.73 12.43
N SER A 37 -2.51 -5.13 11.87
CA SER A 37 -3.90 -5.36 12.31
C SER A 37 -4.37 -6.80 12.05
N TYR A 38 -3.95 -7.40 10.94
CA TYR A 38 -4.17 -8.82 10.62
C TYR A 38 -3.48 -9.75 11.63
N TYR A 39 -2.18 -9.55 11.89
CA TYR A 39 -1.44 -10.39 12.84
C TYR A 39 -1.95 -10.21 14.28
N LEU A 40 -2.33 -9.00 14.66
CA LEU A 40 -2.98 -8.74 15.95
C LEU A 40 -4.28 -9.53 16.09
N ARG A 41 -5.08 -9.63 15.03
CA ARG A 41 -6.27 -10.50 15.03
C ARG A 41 -5.91 -11.95 15.29
N LEU A 42 -4.93 -12.49 14.58
CA LEU A 42 -4.52 -13.90 14.73
C LEU A 42 -4.04 -14.19 16.16
N PHE A 43 -3.22 -13.30 16.70
CA PHE A 43 -2.73 -13.39 18.07
C PHE A 43 -3.89 -13.37 19.08
N LEU A 44 -4.82 -12.42 18.96
CA LEU A 44 -5.97 -12.30 19.86
C LEU A 44 -6.95 -13.48 19.72
N LYS A 45 -7.13 -14.05 18.52
CA LYS A 45 -7.93 -15.26 18.29
C LYS A 45 -7.33 -16.48 19.00
N LYS A 46 -6.00 -16.56 19.09
CA LYS A 46 -5.30 -17.61 19.83
C LYS A 46 -5.53 -17.50 21.34
N ILE A 47 -5.55 -16.28 21.88
CA ILE A 47 -5.72 -16.01 23.32
C ILE A 47 -7.19 -16.07 23.75
N LYS A 48 -8.07 -15.40 23.02
CA LYS A 48 -9.50 -15.28 23.33
C LYS A 48 -10.27 -16.20 22.39
N LYS A 49 -10.79 -17.33 22.88
CA LYS A 49 -11.71 -18.26 22.17
C LYS A 49 -13.05 -17.62 21.71
N LYS A 50 -13.15 -16.28 21.60
CA LYS A 50 -14.33 -15.55 21.11
C LYS A 50 -14.04 -14.96 19.72
N LYS A 51 -15.05 -14.96 18.85
CA LYS A 51 -15.05 -14.22 17.58
C LYS A 51 -15.07 -12.71 17.87
N ILE A 52 -13.92 -12.09 18.05
CA ILE A 52 -13.82 -10.63 18.12
C ILE A 52 -14.00 -10.10 16.69
N LYS A 53 -14.80 -9.03 16.50
CA LYS A 53 -15.00 -8.34 15.21
C LYS A 53 -13.73 -7.63 14.68
N ILE A 54 -12.53 -8.06 15.05
CA ILE A 54 -11.24 -7.51 14.58
C ILE A 54 -11.13 -7.64 13.05
N TYR A 55 -11.84 -8.60 12.45
CA TYR A 55 -11.94 -8.68 10.99
C TYR A 55 -12.38 -7.36 10.34
N LEU A 56 -13.34 -6.67 10.94
CA LEU A 56 -13.77 -5.37 10.45
C LEU A 56 -12.65 -4.35 10.57
N LEU A 57 -11.91 -4.36 11.69
CA LEU A 57 -10.83 -3.40 11.95
C LEU A 57 -9.73 -3.47 10.87
N GLU A 58 -9.29 -4.66 10.48
CA GLU A 58 -8.31 -4.81 9.39
C GLU A 58 -8.83 -4.21 8.09
N LYS A 59 -10.06 -4.57 7.70
CA LYS A 59 -10.68 -4.07 6.48
C LYS A 59 -10.84 -2.56 6.50
N TYR A 60 -11.18 -1.98 7.64
CA TYR A 60 -11.26 -0.53 7.84
C TYR A 60 -9.89 0.13 7.72
N ILE A 61 -8.86 -0.42 8.36
CA ILE A 61 -7.49 0.13 8.29
C ILE A 61 -6.99 0.08 6.84
N TYR A 62 -7.15 -1.06 6.17
CA TYR A 62 -6.77 -1.21 4.76
C TYR A 62 -7.47 -0.16 3.88
N ARG A 63 -8.79 -0.04 3.96
CA ARG A 63 -9.55 0.94 3.18
C ARG A 63 -9.18 2.39 3.50
N LEU A 64 -8.85 2.69 4.76
CA LEU A 64 -8.43 4.02 5.19
C LEU A 64 -7.05 4.38 4.63
N THR A 65 -6.09 3.45 4.69
CA THR A 65 -4.72 3.70 4.21
C THR A 65 -4.59 3.63 2.69
N HIS A 66 -5.54 3.00 2.01
CA HIS A 66 -5.56 2.82 0.54
C HIS A 66 -6.65 3.66 -0.16
N SER A 67 -7.13 4.72 0.48
CA SER A 67 -8.09 5.65 -0.13
C SER A 67 -7.39 6.90 -0.65
N LEU A 68 -7.55 7.17 -1.95
CA LEU A 68 -7.02 8.39 -2.56
C LEU A 68 -7.69 9.63 -1.96
N LEU A 69 -8.97 9.54 -1.61
CA LEU A 69 -9.67 10.63 -0.93
C LEU A 69 -9.05 10.93 0.45
N ILE A 70 -8.80 9.90 1.26
CA ILE A 70 -8.16 10.07 2.58
C ILE A 70 -6.76 10.66 2.41
N PHE A 71 -5.99 10.16 1.44
CA PHE A 71 -4.70 10.74 1.08
C PHE A 71 -4.83 12.23 0.75
N THR A 72 -5.77 12.62 -0.11
CA THR A 72 -5.96 14.02 -0.51
C THR A 72 -6.30 14.92 0.67
N LEU A 73 -7.15 14.45 1.60
CA LEU A 73 -7.48 15.20 2.81
C LEU A 73 -6.25 15.42 3.71
N VAL A 74 -5.45 14.37 3.92
CA VAL A 74 -4.20 14.48 4.70
C VAL A 74 -3.19 15.37 3.98
N PHE A 75 -3.07 15.24 2.66
CA PHE A 75 -2.20 16.09 1.85
C PHE A 75 -2.57 17.57 1.96
N ILE A 76 -3.85 17.92 1.84
CA ILE A 76 -4.33 19.30 2.02
C ILE A 76 -4.02 19.80 3.42
N MET A 77 -4.26 18.98 4.46
CA MET A 77 -3.95 19.34 5.84
C MET A 77 -2.45 19.66 6.01
N PHE A 78 -1.56 18.82 5.50
CA PHE A 78 -0.11 19.06 5.56
C PHE A 78 0.33 20.25 4.70
N TYR A 79 -0.31 20.46 3.54
CA TYR A 79 -0.05 21.60 2.67
C TYR A 79 -0.33 22.93 3.39
N LEU A 80 -1.38 22.98 4.20
CA LEU A 80 -1.76 24.15 5.00
C LEU A 80 -0.85 24.37 6.20
N ILE A 81 -0.30 23.30 6.80
CA ILE A 81 0.56 23.39 8.00
C ILE A 81 2.02 23.67 7.61
N ASN A 82 2.63 22.81 6.78
CA ASN A 82 4.01 22.95 6.38
C ASN A 82 4.29 22.22 5.06
N LYS A 83 4.53 23.00 4.01
CA LYS A 83 4.81 22.50 2.66
C LYS A 83 6.09 21.66 2.58
N SER A 84 7.06 21.84 3.49
CA SER A 84 8.28 21.03 3.48
C SER A 84 8.02 19.55 3.81
N LEU A 85 6.90 19.24 4.48
CA LEU A 85 6.54 17.87 4.82
C LEU A 85 5.87 17.10 3.68
N LEU A 86 5.46 17.78 2.60
CA LEU A 86 4.73 17.16 1.49
C LEU A 86 5.54 16.08 0.77
N ILE A 87 6.88 16.22 0.75
CA ILE A 87 7.78 15.22 0.15
C ILE A 87 7.60 13.84 0.79
N TYR A 88 7.33 13.79 2.09
CA TYR A 88 7.12 12.55 2.83
C TYR A 88 5.76 11.91 2.54
N LEU A 89 4.81 12.64 1.95
CA LEU A 89 3.53 12.08 1.51
C LEU A 89 3.58 11.50 0.09
N ILE A 90 4.57 11.88 -0.73
CA ILE A 90 4.69 11.37 -2.10
C ILE A 90 4.83 9.84 -2.15
N PRO A 91 5.64 9.18 -1.29
CA PRO A 91 5.68 7.71 -1.24
C PRO A 91 4.32 7.06 -1.01
N TRP A 92 3.49 7.64 -0.14
CA TRP A 92 2.15 7.13 0.11
C TRP A 92 1.23 7.31 -1.11
N LEU A 93 1.35 8.42 -1.83
CA LEU A 93 0.63 8.59 -3.11
C LEU A 93 1.05 7.53 -4.13
N ILE A 94 2.36 7.33 -4.31
CA ILE A 94 2.90 6.32 -5.24
C ILE A 94 2.37 4.93 -4.87
N HIS A 95 2.35 4.59 -3.60
CA HIS A 95 1.78 3.34 -3.09
C HIS A 95 0.34 3.14 -3.60
N ILE A 96 -0.55 4.10 -3.33
CA ILE A 96 -1.96 4.03 -3.75
C ILE A 96 -2.08 3.94 -5.28
N LEU A 97 -1.33 4.76 -6.01
CA LEU A 97 -1.40 4.80 -7.47
C LEU A 97 -0.97 3.49 -8.12
N VAL A 98 -0.01 2.78 -7.51
CA VAL A 98 0.42 1.46 -7.98
C VAL A 98 -0.58 0.38 -7.59
N ASP A 99 -1.24 0.51 -6.45
CA ASP A 99 -2.22 -0.47 -6.01
C ASP A 99 -3.51 -0.45 -6.82
N ILE A 100 -3.96 0.73 -7.27
CA ILE A 100 -5.16 0.86 -8.11
C ILE A 100 -5.18 -0.12 -9.30
N PRO A 101 -4.12 -0.19 -10.15
CA PRO A 101 -4.06 -1.15 -11.25
C PRO A 101 -3.53 -2.53 -10.87
N THR A 102 -2.96 -2.73 -9.67
CA THR A 102 -2.35 -4.03 -9.27
C THR A 102 -3.15 -4.80 -8.24
N HIS A 103 -4.27 -4.29 -7.74
CA HIS A 103 -5.15 -5.02 -6.84
C HIS A 103 -6.43 -5.46 -7.56
N SER A 104 -6.61 -6.79 -7.68
CA SER A 104 -7.82 -7.39 -8.27
C SER A 104 -8.94 -7.50 -7.24
N LYS A 105 -10.19 -7.45 -7.73
CA LYS A 105 -11.40 -7.78 -6.97
C LYS A 105 -11.48 -9.27 -6.62
N ASN A 106 -10.83 -10.11 -7.42
CA ASN A 106 -10.79 -11.57 -7.26
C ASN A 106 -9.37 -12.07 -6.96
N TYR A 107 -8.75 -11.47 -5.94
CA TYR A 107 -7.41 -11.84 -5.50
C TYR A 107 -7.36 -13.33 -5.13
N HIS A 108 -6.56 -14.11 -5.86
CA HIS A 108 -6.30 -15.52 -5.54
C HIS A 108 -7.52 -16.44 -5.39
N ASN A 109 -8.66 -16.11 -5.99
CA ASN A 109 -9.94 -16.82 -5.75
C ASN A 109 -10.36 -16.85 -4.27
N LEU A 110 -9.77 -15.97 -3.44
CA LEU A 110 -10.24 -15.71 -2.10
C LEU A 110 -11.51 -14.86 -2.20
N LEU A 111 -12.46 -15.09 -1.29
CA LEU A 111 -13.76 -14.38 -1.25
C LEU A 111 -13.65 -12.90 -0.86
N GLU A 112 -12.43 -12.34 -0.79
CA GLU A 112 -12.17 -11.02 -0.27
C GLU A 112 -11.69 -10.08 -1.37
N ASP A 113 -12.50 -9.03 -1.59
CA ASP A 113 -12.19 -7.94 -2.50
C ASP A 113 -11.06 -7.07 -1.91
N PHE A 114 -9.86 -7.25 -2.46
CA PHE A 114 -8.66 -6.47 -2.13
C PHE A 114 -8.46 -5.28 -3.06
N SER A 115 -9.42 -4.93 -3.92
CA SER A 115 -9.31 -3.75 -4.78
C SER A 115 -9.28 -2.45 -3.98
N THR A 116 -8.41 -1.55 -4.39
CA THR A 116 -8.23 -0.22 -3.79
C THR A 116 -9.51 0.62 -3.94
N LYS A 117 -10.15 0.97 -2.81
CA LYS A 117 -11.38 1.77 -2.77
C LYS A 117 -11.05 3.25 -2.82
N ILE A 118 -11.01 3.81 -4.03
CA ILE A 118 -10.43 5.13 -4.34
C ILE A 118 -11.09 6.25 -3.54
N LEU A 119 -12.41 6.20 -3.39
CA LEU A 119 -13.22 7.25 -2.76
C LEU A 119 -13.81 6.84 -1.41
N TRP A 120 -13.25 5.82 -0.77
CA TRP A 120 -13.70 5.42 0.57
C TRP A 120 -13.48 6.57 1.57
N PRO A 121 -14.42 6.87 2.48
CA PRO A 121 -15.61 6.09 2.87
C PRO A 121 -16.89 6.38 2.10
N PHE A 122 -16.92 7.35 1.18
CA PHE A 122 -18.16 7.76 0.52
C PHE A 122 -18.57 6.81 -0.60
N SER A 123 -17.62 6.11 -1.22
CA SER A 123 -17.90 5.17 -2.29
C SER A 123 -16.91 4.01 -2.31
N ASP A 124 -17.42 2.83 -2.69
CA ASP A 124 -16.66 1.60 -2.89
C ASP A 124 -16.21 1.43 -4.36
N ILE A 125 -16.18 2.52 -5.14
CA ILE A 125 -15.60 2.54 -6.50
C ILE A 125 -14.15 2.05 -6.46
N SER A 126 -13.88 1.05 -7.29
CA SER A 126 -12.56 0.48 -7.52
C SER A 126 -12.46 -0.15 -8.90
N PHE A 127 -11.23 -0.21 -9.40
CA PHE A 127 -10.90 -0.96 -10.61
C PHE A 127 -10.65 -2.44 -10.27
N ASP A 128 -10.91 -3.32 -11.23
CA ASP A 128 -10.42 -4.70 -11.13
C ASP A 128 -9.01 -4.74 -11.71
N GLY A 129 -8.02 -4.61 -10.83
CA GLY A 129 -6.62 -4.59 -11.21
C GLY A 129 -6.08 -5.96 -11.59
N PHE A 130 -4.84 -5.96 -12.05
CA PHE A 130 -4.08 -7.17 -12.33
C PHE A 130 -3.73 -7.89 -11.03
N ASP A 131 -4.03 -9.18 -10.91
CA ASP A 131 -3.65 -9.99 -9.74
C ASP A 131 -2.13 -10.24 -9.71
N TRP A 132 -1.41 -9.40 -8.97
CA TRP A 132 0.06 -9.35 -8.97
C TRP A 132 0.74 -10.67 -8.52
N VAL A 133 0.05 -11.55 -7.80
CA VAL A 133 0.59 -12.84 -7.35
C VAL A 133 0.33 -13.96 -8.36
N LYS A 134 -0.64 -13.82 -9.27
CA LYS A 134 -0.93 -14.87 -10.26
C LYS A 134 0.19 -15.00 -11.30
N GLY A 135 0.62 -16.25 -11.52
CA GLY A 135 1.56 -16.62 -12.57
C GLY A 135 2.98 -16.07 -12.33
N TYR A 136 3.56 -15.44 -13.35
CA TYR A 136 4.93 -14.91 -13.33
C TYR A 136 5.00 -13.39 -13.11
N ALA A 137 3.91 -12.73 -12.75
CA ALA A 137 3.88 -11.27 -12.70
C ALA A 137 4.76 -10.68 -11.60
N LEU A 138 4.72 -11.26 -10.41
CA LEU A 138 5.63 -10.91 -9.32
C LEU A 138 7.10 -11.04 -9.75
N PHE A 139 7.45 -12.15 -10.39
CA PHE A 139 8.80 -12.38 -10.90
C PHE A 139 9.20 -11.30 -11.93
N LYS A 140 8.33 -10.99 -12.90
CA LYS A 140 8.56 -9.94 -13.91
C LYS A 140 8.76 -8.56 -13.26
N LEU A 141 7.98 -8.25 -12.22
CA LEU A 141 8.11 -7.02 -11.46
C LEU A 141 9.49 -6.92 -10.77
N TYR A 142 9.94 -7.97 -10.10
CA TYR A 142 11.27 -7.98 -9.49
C TYR A 142 12.39 -7.86 -10.52
N VAL A 143 12.29 -8.55 -11.66
CA VAL A 143 13.26 -8.41 -12.76
C VAL A 143 13.30 -6.97 -13.26
N LEU A 144 12.14 -6.33 -13.45
CA LEU A 144 12.06 -4.93 -13.87
C LEU A 144 12.68 -3.97 -12.85
N LEU A 145 12.42 -4.18 -11.55
CA LEU A 145 13.01 -3.38 -10.47
C LEU A 145 14.54 -3.53 -10.44
N ILE A 146 15.06 -4.76 -10.61
CA ILE A 146 16.50 -5.02 -10.65
C ILE A 146 17.16 -4.34 -11.86
N ILE A 147 16.57 -4.48 -13.06
CA ILE A 147 17.08 -3.83 -14.28
C ILE A 147 17.09 -2.31 -14.09
N SER A 148 16.00 -1.75 -13.55
CA SER A 148 15.88 -0.32 -13.26
C SER A 148 16.96 0.14 -12.29
N TYR A 149 17.23 -0.64 -11.23
CA TYR A 149 18.31 -0.34 -10.28
C TYR A 149 19.66 -0.16 -10.97
N PHE A 150 20.05 -1.13 -11.81
CA PHE A 150 21.32 -1.05 -12.53
C PHE A 150 21.34 0.13 -13.50
N LEU A 151 20.26 0.39 -14.23
CA LEU A 151 20.18 1.53 -15.16
C LEU A 151 20.29 2.90 -14.49
N PHE A 152 19.82 3.05 -13.24
CA PHE A 152 19.85 4.34 -12.53
C PHE A 152 21.08 4.53 -11.63
N MET A 153 21.83 3.46 -11.36
CA MET A 153 23.07 3.49 -10.58
C MET A 153 24.32 3.84 -11.41
N PHE A 154 24.29 3.58 -12.72
CA PHE A 154 25.35 3.94 -13.67
C PHE A 154 24.97 5.20 -14.46
#